data_AF-A0A1B6CQG8-F1
#
_entry.id   AF-A0A1B6CQG8-F1
#
_cell.length_a   1.000
_cell.length_b   1.000
_cell.length_c   1.000
_cell.angle_alpha   90.00
_cell.angle_beta   90.00
_cell.angle_gamma   90.00
#
_symmetry.space_group_name_H-M   'P 1'
#
loop_
_entity.id
_entity.type
_entity.pdbx_description
1 polymer ?
#
loop_
_entity_poly.entity_id
_entity_poly.type
_entity_poly.pdbx_seq_one_letter_code
_entity_poly.pdbx_strand_id
1 'polypeptide(L)'
;MMEYVGLFLLYFFAGSQGIEQGSLEAVKTFDGALEHWCFVDKTLMIKDFFKYSHMLVTAPRLFGKTVITDMLHKFYQMEVKEDGEVISPDETANFKLFRRRNFKFLPKRKFISSNIMQYPTIRLNLGNVAADRLREVQMHFKRLVWNAFKQYAYLLHCCRYLDTERYKDAVGTPDLNYIMHTDVSILEYQPQIRTKFFQYYELEKVLQLDDVALVGGLRFLTELIFQHHDIKLFIFIDGYDSFLESIIVDEGDEHREIVAFVKNFFNAFMRNSEFIEKVFVTGNTDFGAFLFEDIQDFKYFNFIEEHKFSNYFGLTETEFTNLAKKNKNKTIATPEMALYYGGYKKIKCEANFINIFSTMVA
;
A
#
# COMPACT_ATOMS: atom_id res chain seq x y z
N MET A 1 -6.38 -6.83 30.70
CA MET A 1 -5.20 -6.40 31.50
C MET A 1 -3.88 -7.07 31.07
N MET A 2 -3.82 -7.83 29.96
CA MET A 2 -2.58 -8.44 29.43
C MET A 2 -2.03 -7.80 28.14
N GLU A 3 -2.68 -6.79 27.56
CA GLU A 3 -2.16 -6.09 26.37
C GLU A 3 -1.18 -4.97 26.70
N TYR A 4 -1.21 -4.43 27.93
CA TYR A 4 -0.34 -3.32 28.35
C TYR A 4 1.06 -3.76 28.79
N VAL A 5 1.27 -5.05 29.07
CA VAL A 5 2.58 -5.55 29.54
C VAL A 5 3.57 -5.72 28.38
N GLY A 6 3.09 -6.02 27.17
CA GLY A 6 3.93 -6.14 25.97
C GLY A 6 4.46 -4.81 25.43
N LEU A 7 3.71 -3.72 25.57
CA LEU A 7 4.15 -2.38 25.19
C LEU A 7 5.13 -1.78 26.21
N PHE A 8 4.97 -2.11 27.50
CA PHE A 8 5.82 -1.59 28.57
C PHE A 8 7.24 -2.19 28.54
N LEU A 9 7.39 -3.44 28.09
CA LEU A 9 8.71 -4.08 27.91
C LEU A 9 9.49 -3.54 26.70
N LEU A 10 8.78 -3.10 25.65
CA LEU A 10 9.38 -2.41 24.49
C LEU A 10 10.04 -1.08 24.90
N TYR A 11 9.44 -0.34 25.83
CA TYR A 11 10.02 0.90 26.38
C TYR A 11 11.23 0.64 27.29
N PHE A 12 11.22 -0.44 28.07
CA PHE A 12 12.29 -0.75 29.02
C PHE A 12 13.56 -1.31 28.33
N PHE A 13 13.42 -2.05 27.23
CA PHE A 13 14.57 -2.53 26.45
C PHE A 13 15.09 -1.50 25.45
N ALA A 14 14.23 -0.70 24.81
CA ALA A 14 14.68 0.43 23.98
C ALA A 14 15.44 1.49 24.81
N GLY A 15 15.05 1.69 26.07
CA GLY A 15 15.72 2.60 27.01
C GLY A 15 17.07 2.11 27.55
N SER A 16 17.39 0.82 27.46
CA SER A 16 18.64 0.26 27.98
C SER A 16 19.70 -0.05 26.91
N GLN A 17 19.33 -0.06 25.62
CA GLN A 17 20.22 -0.36 24.48
C GLN A 17 20.24 0.73 23.39
N GLY A 18 19.67 1.93 23.62
CA GLY A 18 19.85 3.06 22.71
C GLY A 18 19.33 2.83 21.29
N ILE A 19 18.27 2.02 21.12
CA ILE A 19 17.58 1.90 19.84
C ILE A 19 16.75 3.17 19.67
N GLU A 20 17.32 4.18 19.00
CA GLU A 20 16.62 5.42 18.67
C GLU A 20 15.33 5.09 17.90
N GLN A 21 14.22 5.76 18.25
CA GLN A 21 12.90 5.59 17.58
C GLN A 21 12.98 5.68 16.04
N GLY A 22 13.96 6.40 15.49
CA GLY A 22 14.21 6.48 14.04
C GLY A 22 14.63 5.15 13.38
N SER A 23 15.25 4.23 14.13
CA SER A 23 15.66 2.92 13.61
C SER A 23 14.46 1.99 13.35
N LEU A 24 13.39 2.09 14.14
CA LEU A 24 12.18 1.27 13.96
C LEU A 24 11.30 1.78 12.81
N GLU A 25 11.33 3.09 12.54
CA GLU A 25 10.64 3.68 11.39
C GLU A 25 11.30 3.32 10.06
N ALA A 26 12.64 3.28 10.02
CA ALA A 26 13.38 2.84 8.84
C ALA A 26 12.98 1.41 8.41
N VAL A 27 12.69 0.52 9.36
CA VAL A 27 12.34 -0.88 9.03
C VAL A 27 10.89 -1.05 8.54
N LYS A 28 10.08 0.01 8.51
CA LYS A 28 8.72 -0.03 7.96
C LYS A 28 8.67 0.12 6.44
N THR A 29 9.77 0.52 5.79
CA THR A 29 9.90 0.57 4.34
C THR A 29 10.62 -0.67 3.81
N PHE A 30 10.43 -0.99 2.54
CA PHE A 30 11.10 -2.12 1.90
C PHE A 30 12.61 -1.91 1.83
N ASP A 31 13.07 -0.70 1.52
CA ASP A 31 14.50 -0.36 1.47
C ASP A 31 15.18 -0.50 2.84
N GLY A 32 14.57 0.01 3.91
CA GLY A 32 15.14 -0.16 5.25
C GLY A 32 15.05 -1.60 5.73
N ALA A 33 13.98 -2.33 5.36
CA ALA A 33 13.91 -3.77 5.60
C ALA A 33 15.03 -4.53 4.89
N LEU A 34 15.39 -4.18 3.65
CA LEU A 34 16.48 -4.84 2.90
C LEU A 34 17.84 -4.71 3.60
N GLU A 35 18.09 -3.57 4.24
CA GLU A 35 19.34 -3.32 4.98
C GLU A 35 19.34 -3.99 6.37
N HIS A 36 18.17 -4.43 6.84
CA HIS A 36 18.04 -5.08 8.13
C HIS A 36 18.47 -6.56 8.08
N TRP A 37 19.10 -7.02 9.17
CA TRP A 37 19.71 -8.37 9.24
C TRP A 37 18.69 -9.50 9.34
N CYS A 38 17.47 -9.19 9.77
CA CYS A 38 16.35 -10.14 9.83
C CYS A 38 15.48 -10.14 8.55
N PHE A 39 15.92 -9.48 7.48
CA PHE A 39 15.24 -9.54 6.20
C PHE A 39 15.14 -10.97 5.68
N VAL A 40 13.92 -11.39 5.36
CA VAL A 40 13.65 -12.63 4.64
C VAL A 40 13.05 -12.29 3.30
N ASP A 41 13.59 -12.90 2.26
CA ASP A 41 13.13 -12.68 0.90
C ASP A 41 11.72 -13.26 0.69
N LYS A 42 10.73 -12.37 0.56
CA LYS A 42 9.34 -12.68 0.23
C LYS A 42 8.96 -12.24 -1.19
N THR A 43 9.94 -11.98 -2.07
CA THR A 43 9.71 -11.38 -3.39
C THR A 43 8.87 -12.23 -4.35
N LEU A 44 8.68 -13.53 -4.09
CA LEU A 44 7.73 -14.35 -4.86
C LEU A 44 6.29 -13.82 -4.79
N MET A 45 5.95 -13.11 -3.70
CA MET A 45 4.66 -12.47 -3.54
C MET A 45 4.33 -11.52 -4.68
N ILE A 46 5.32 -10.86 -5.29
CA ILE A 46 5.15 -9.98 -6.44
C ILE A 46 4.37 -10.70 -7.54
N LYS A 47 4.82 -11.89 -7.94
CA LYS A 47 4.17 -12.68 -8.99
C LYS A 47 2.82 -13.24 -8.55
N ASP A 48 2.69 -13.63 -7.29
CA ASP A 48 1.46 -14.24 -6.78
C ASP A 48 0.33 -13.23 -6.60
N PHE A 49 0.64 -12.01 -6.19
CA PHE A 49 -0.28 -10.87 -6.16
C PHE A 49 -0.86 -10.59 -7.55
N PHE A 50 -0.01 -10.57 -8.58
CA PHE A 50 -0.41 -10.20 -9.93
C PHE A 50 -1.53 -11.06 -10.54
N LYS A 51 -1.74 -12.28 -10.02
CA LYS A 51 -2.76 -13.23 -10.49
C LYS A 51 -4.19 -12.82 -10.13
N TYR A 52 -4.38 -11.85 -9.24
CA TYR A 52 -5.68 -11.42 -8.77
C TYR A 52 -5.93 -9.98 -9.20
N SER A 53 -7.20 -9.64 -9.45
CA SER A 53 -7.61 -8.25 -9.69
C SER A 53 -7.62 -7.53 -8.35
N HIS A 54 -8.48 -7.96 -7.42
CA HIS A 54 -8.57 -7.35 -6.10
C HIS A 54 -8.38 -8.41 -5.01
N MET A 55 -7.56 -8.09 -4.00
CA MET A 55 -7.34 -9.00 -2.89
C MET A 55 -7.10 -8.27 -1.57
N LEU A 56 -7.54 -8.90 -0.49
CA LEU A 56 -7.27 -8.52 0.88
C LEU A 56 -6.59 -9.67 1.59
N VAL A 57 -5.47 -9.36 2.26
CA VAL A 57 -4.76 -10.32 3.09
C VAL A 57 -4.69 -9.80 4.50
N THR A 58 -5.21 -10.59 5.44
CA THR A 58 -5.04 -10.30 6.86
C THR A 58 -3.76 -10.96 7.35
N ALA A 59 -3.10 -10.33 8.32
CA ALA A 59 -2.00 -10.92 9.08
C ALA A 59 -1.87 -10.20 10.43
N PRO A 60 -1.43 -10.87 11.51
CA PRO A 60 -1.31 -10.24 12.82
C PRO A 60 -0.43 -8.98 12.82
N ARG A 61 -0.56 -8.15 13.87
CA ARG A 61 0.28 -6.95 14.05
C ARG A 61 1.76 -7.30 13.97
N LEU A 62 2.53 -6.44 13.31
CA LEU A 62 3.99 -6.56 13.14
C LEU A 62 4.45 -7.74 12.25
N PHE A 63 3.56 -8.37 11.46
CA PHE A 63 3.93 -9.45 10.53
C PHE A 63 4.48 -8.97 9.17
N GLY A 64 4.93 -7.71 9.08
CA GLY A 64 5.55 -7.17 7.86
C GLY A 64 4.58 -6.72 6.77
N LYS A 65 3.30 -6.50 7.11
CA LYS A 65 2.27 -6.03 6.17
C LYS A 65 2.69 -4.78 5.41
N THR A 66 3.07 -3.73 6.14
CA THR A 66 3.52 -2.45 5.57
C THR A 66 4.72 -2.60 4.65
N VAL A 67 5.69 -3.45 5.02
CA VAL A 67 6.90 -3.71 4.22
C VAL A 67 6.55 -4.43 2.92
N ILE A 68 5.64 -5.40 2.97
CA ILE A 68 5.15 -6.12 1.78
C ILE A 68 4.36 -5.18 0.86
N THR A 69 3.47 -4.37 1.42
CA THR A 69 2.70 -3.39 0.67
C THR A 69 3.63 -2.36 0.01
N ASP A 70 4.67 -1.90 0.72
CA ASP A 70 5.71 -1.03 0.17
C ASP A 70 6.54 -1.71 -0.93
N MET A 71 6.90 -2.99 -0.75
CA MET A 71 7.61 -3.78 -1.76
C MET A 71 6.81 -3.90 -3.05
N LEU A 72 5.52 -4.24 -2.95
CA LEU A 72 4.65 -4.35 -4.12
C LEU A 72 4.47 -2.99 -4.79
N HIS A 73 4.17 -1.95 -4.01
CA HIS A 73 4.07 -0.58 -4.51
C HIS A 73 5.33 -0.20 -5.30
N LYS A 74 6.52 -0.34 -4.69
CA LYS A 74 7.79 -0.01 -5.33
C LYS A 74 8.10 -0.88 -6.54
N PHE A 75 7.69 -2.15 -6.58
CA PHE A 75 7.97 -3.00 -7.74
C PHE A 75 7.17 -2.55 -8.99
N TYR A 76 5.91 -2.16 -8.80
CA TYR A 76 5.01 -1.84 -9.91
C TYR A 76 5.00 -0.36 -10.28
N GLN A 77 5.32 0.53 -9.34
CA GLN A 77 5.24 1.99 -9.50
C GLN A 77 6.08 2.49 -10.68
N MET A 78 5.40 3.01 -11.70
CA MET A 78 6.05 3.84 -12.70
C MET A 78 6.53 5.15 -12.06
N GLU A 79 7.78 5.52 -12.31
CA GLU A 79 8.34 6.80 -11.88
C GLU A 79 8.27 7.79 -13.04
N VAL A 80 7.93 9.03 -12.75
CA VAL A 80 7.67 10.07 -13.75
C VAL A 80 8.42 11.33 -13.33
N LYS A 81 9.05 12.01 -14.29
CA LYS A 81 9.71 13.30 -14.08
C LYS A 81 8.68 14.42 -13.84
N GLU A 82 9.16 15.59 -13.41
CA GLU A 82 8.29 16.76 -13.19
C GLU A 82 7.60 17.25 -14.47
N ASP A 83 8.19 16.99 -15.64
CA ASP A 83 7.63 17.30 -16.96
C ASP A 83 6.68 16.23 -17.51
N GLY A 84 6.44 15.16 -16.76
CA GLY A 84 5.52 14.07 -17.10
C GLY A 84 6.10 12.96 -17.95
N GLU A 85 7.38 13.04 -18.30
CA GLU A 85 8.07 11.96 -19.00
C GLU A 85 8.26 10.77 -18.05
N VAL A 86 7.91 9.57 -18.53
CA VAL A 86 8.10 8.33 -17.79
C VAL A 86 9.59 8.01 -17.74
N ILE A 87 10.11 7.76 -16.54
CA ILE A 87 11.51 7.37 -16.33
C ILE A 87 11.67 5.90 -16.71
N SER A 88 12.66 5.60 -17.56
CA SER A 88 12.96 4.22 -17.94
C SER A 88 13.26 3.38 -16.70
N PRO A 89 12.72 2.14 -16.57
CA PRO A 89 12.88 1.34 -15.37
C PRO A 89 14.33 1.23 -14.88
N ASP A 90 15.30 1.05 -15.78
CA ASP A 90 16.72 0.88 -15.44
C ASP A 90 17.38 2.11 -14.78
N GLU A 91 16.79 3.29 -14.94
CA GLU A 91 17.25 4.55 -14.33
C GLU A 91 16.65 4.79 -12.95
N THR A 92 15.49 4.19 -12.67
CA THR A 92 14.70 4.44 -11.45
C THR A 92 15.40 4.01 -10.17
N ALA A 93 15.08 4.69 -9.07
CA ALA A 93 15.58 4.31 -7.75
C ALA A 93 15.03 2.95 -7.33
N ASN A 94 13.75 2.70 -7.60
CA ASN A 94 13.11 1.45 -7.24
C ASN A 94 13.71 0.24 -7.98
N PHE A 95 14.07 0.36 -9.27
CA PHE A 95 14.70 -0.75 -10.00
C PHE A 95 16.07 -1.13 -9.43
N LYS A 96 16.83 -0.14 -8.94
CA LYS A 96 18.12 -0.39 -8.27
C LYS A 96 17.92 -1.24 -7.01
N LEU A 97 16.81 -1.08 -6.27
CA LEU A 97 16.50 -1.94 -5.11
C LEU A 97 16.36 -3.41 -5.52
N PHE A 98 15.67 -3.68 -6.63
CA PHE A 98 15.44 -5.05 -7.12
C PHE A 98 16.64 -5.67 -7.85
N ARG A 99 17.62 -4.85 -8.28
CA ARG A 99 18.85 -5.31 -8.95
C ARG A 99 20.02 -5.51 -7.99
N ARG A 100 20.14 -4.70 -6.93
CA ARG A 100 21.31 -4.69 -6.02
C ARG A 100 21.46 -5.97 -5.22
N ARG A 101 20.39 -6.74 -5.03
CA ARG A 101 20.37 -7.94 -4.17
C ARG A 101 20.11 -9.19 -4.99
N ASN A 102 20.77 -10.28 -4.61
CA ASN A 102 20.48 -11.60 -5.17
C ASN A 102 19.27 -12.22 -4.46
N PHE A 103 18.08 -11.74 -4.82
CA PHE A 103 16.83 -12.30 -4.33
C PHE A 103 16.68 -13.75 -4.81
N LYS A 104 16.51 -14.67 -3.87
CA LYS A 104 16.33 -16.10 -4.12
C LYS A 104 14.99 -16.38 -4.79
N PHE A 105 13.97 -15.57 -4.49
CA PHE A 105 12.58 -15.85 -4.86
C PHE A 105 11.99 -14.82 -5.84
N LEU A 106 12.81 -13.92 -6.37
CA LEU A 106 12.36 -12.91 -7.31
C LEU A 106 11.77 -13.58 -8.57
N PRO A 107 10.69 -13.04 -9.15
CA PRO A 107 10.09 -13.61 -10.34
C PRO A 107 11.09 -13.75 -11.50
N LYS A 108 10.84 -14.70 -12.41
CA LYS A 108 11.72 -14.91 -13.58
C LYS A 108 11.85 -13.64 -14.43
N ARG A 109 12.98 -13.47 -15.11
CA ARG A 109 13.31 -12.31 -15.96
C ARG A 109 12.17 -11.86 -16.88
N LYS A 110 11.48 -12.79 -17.56
CA LYS A 110 10.34 -12.48 -18.44
C LYS A 110 9.20 -11.77 -17.70
N PHE A 111 8.90 -12.18 -16.47
CA PHE A 111 7.88 -11.52 -15.66
C PHE A 111 8.35 -10.12 -15.24
N ILE A 112 9.58 -10.00 -14.76
CA ILE A 112 10.14 -8.70 -14.34
C ILE A 112 10.09 -7.69 -15.49
N SER A 113 10.62 -8.05 -16.66
CA SER A 113 10.70 -7.14 -17.82
C SER A 113 9.35 -6.64 -18.32
N SER A 114 8.27 -7.35 -18.02
CA SER A 114 6.91 -7.02 -18.46
C SER A 114 6.07 -6.34 -17.39
N ASN A 115 6.58 -6.16 -16.16
CA ASN A 115 5.75 -5.69 -15.05
C ASN A 115 6.44 -4.68 -14.12
N ILE A 116 7.77 -4.63 -14.10
CA ILE A 116 8.51 -3.76 -13.18
C ILE A 116 8.38 -2.29 -13.62
N MET A 117 7.95 -1.42 -12.70
CA MET A 117 7.75 0.02 -12.93
C MET A 117 6.84 0.38 -14.12
N GLN A 118 5.82 -0.44 -14.42
CA GLN A 118 4.96 -0.23 -15.59
C GLN A 118 3.57 0.32 -15.25
N TYR A 119 3.25 0.50 -13.96
CA TYR A 119 1.90 0.86 -13.56
C TYR A 119 1.87 2.13 -12.71
N PRO A 120 0.91 3.03 -12.94
CA PRO A 120 0.60 4.06 -11.96
C PRO A 120 0.06 3.41 -10.69
N THR A 121 0.57 3.85 -9.54
CA THR A 121 0.20 3.32 -8.23
C THR A 121 -0.30 4.40 -7.30
N ILE A 122 -1.31 4.10 -6.48
CA ILE A 122 -1.69 4.95 -5.34
C ILE A 122 -1.57 4.11 -4.07
N ARG A 123 -0.85 4.61 -3.08
CA ARG A 123 -0.74 3.98 -1.76
C ARG A 123 -1.49 4.78 -0.71
N LEU A 124 -2.46 4.16 -0.07
CA LEU A 124 -3.26 4.71 1.03
C LEU A 124 -2.86 4.00 2.33
N ASN A 125 -2.32 4.76 3.29
CA ASN A 125 -1.91 4.21 4.58
C ASN A 125 -2.89 4.64 5.68
N LEU A 126 -3.69 3.68 6.17
CA LEU A 126 -4.69 3.86 7.21
C LEU A 126 -4.18 3.47 8.60
N GLY A 127 -2.90 3.08 8.71
CA GLY A 127 -2.26 2.74 9.98
C GLY A 127 -2.23 3.89 10.98
N ASN A 128 -2.32 3.56 12.29
CA ASN A 128 -2.14 4.48 13.42
C ASN A 128 -3.15 5.64 13.52
N VAL A 129 -4.38 5.46 13.03
CA VAL A 129 -5.46 6.43 13.26
C VAL A 129 -6.15 6.08 14.57
N ALA A 130 -6.03 6.94 15.58
CA ALA A 130 -6.90 6.88 16.74
C ALA A 130 -8.32 7.25 16.26
N ALA A 131 -9.18 6.25 16.13
CA ALA A 131 -10.51 6.41 15.53
C ALA A 131 -11.58 6.55 16.61
N ASP A 132 -11.34 7.43 17.56
CA ASP A 132 -12.29 7.70 18.64
C ASP A 132 -13.32 8.74 18.20
N ARG A 133 -13.02 9.50 17.13
CA ARG A 133 -13.89 10.57 16.62
C ARG A 133 -13.99 10.59 15.11
N LEU A 134 -15.20 10.78 14.59
CA LEU A 134 -15.45 10.82 13.14
C LEU A 134 -14.61 11.88 12.44
N ARG A 135 -14.49 13.06 13.06
CA ARG A 135 -13.71 14.18 12.53
C ARG A 135 -12.24 13.83 12.31
N GLU A 136 -11.64 13.04 13.20
CA GLU A 136 -10.22 12.66 13.10
C GLU A 136 -10.01 11.69 11.92
N VAL A 137 -10.93 10.73 11.76
CA VAL A 137 -10.95 9.82 10.61
C VAL A 137 -11.14 10.61 9.31
N GLN A 138 -12.11 11.53 9.24
CA GLN A 138 -12.30 12.39 8.07
C GLN A 138 -11.05 13.22 7.75
N MET A 139 -10.39 13.80 8.75
CA MET A 139 -9.13 14.54 8.57
C MET A 139 -8.01 13.66 8.02
N HIS A 140 -7.93 12.40 8.46
CA HIS A 140 -6.97 11.43 7.94
C HIS A 140 -7.23 11.13 6.47
N PHE A 141 -8.48 10.84 6.09
CA PHE A 141 -8.85 10.59 4.69
C PHE A 141 -8.60 11.82 3.80
N LYS A 142 -8.85 13.03 4.30
CA LYS A 142 -8.46 14.29 3.63
C LYS A 142 -6.97 14.34 3.32
N ARG A 143 -6.11 13.98 4.29
CA ARG A 143 -4.66 13.89 4.08
C ARG A 143 -4.26 12.80 3.08
N LEU A 144 -4.95 11.66 3.07
CA LEU A 144 -4.71 10.59 2.10
C LEU A 144 -4.96 11.05 0.66
N VAL A 145 -6.09 11.73 0.42
CA VAL A 145 -6.40 12.29 -0.90
C VAL A 145 -5.37 13.34 -1.29
N TRP A 146 -5.05 14.27 -0.40
CA TRP A 146 -4.01 15.28 -0.65
C TRP A 146 -2.66 14.65 -1.01
N ASN A 147 -2.21 13.62 -0.29
CA ASN A 147 -0.97 12.89 -0.58
C ASN A 147 -1.01 12.24 -1.97
N ALA A 148 -2.14 11.66 -2.38
CA ALA A 148 -2.31 11.11 -3.71
C ALA A 148 -2.16 12.19 -4.80
N PHE A 149 -2.78 13.36 -4.63
CA PHE A 149 -2.61 14.48 -5.57
C PHE A 149 -1.18 15.02 -5.60
N LYS A 150 -0.50 15.06 -4.44
CA LYS A 150 0.92 15.44 -4.35
C LYS A 150 1.83 14.48 -5.11
N GLN A 151 1.58 13.17 -5.04
CA GLN A 151 2.34 12.16 -5.76
C GLN A 151 2.29 12.39 -7.29
N TYR A 152 1.15 12.88 -7.80
CA TYR A 152 0.89 13.08 -9.22
C TYR A 152 0.94 14.56 -9.62
N ALA A 153 1.73 15.38 -8.91
CA ALA A 153 1.84 16.81 -9.14
C ALA A 153 2.22 17.19 -10.58
N TYR A 154 3.01 16.33 -11.25
CA TYR A 154 3.43 16.55 -12.64
C TYR A 154 2.23 16.70 -13.58
N LEU A 155 1.06 16.09 -13.28
CA LEU A 155 -0.15 16.25 -14.11
C LEU A 155 -0.60 17.71 -14.27
N LEU A 156 -0.18 18.62 -13.38
CA LEU A 156 -0.39 20.07 -13.53
C LEU A 156 0.39 20.69 -14.70
N HIS A 157 1.49 20.05 -15.11
CA HIS A 157 2.41 20.53 -16.14
C HIS A 157 2.23 19.78 -17.47
N CYS A 158 1.54 18.62 -17.44
CA CYS A 158 1.59 17.62 -18.51
C CYS A 158 0.29 17.47 -19.28
N CYS A 159 -0.61 18.45 -19.28
CA CYS A 159 -1.90 18.39 -19.97
C CYS A 159 -1.76 18.36 -21.51
N ARG A 160 -1.06 17.38 -22.07
CA ARG A 160 -0.82 17.20 -23.50
C ARG A 160 -1.96 16.42 -24.19
N TYR A 161 -2.92 15.85 -23.44
CA TYR A 161 -3.91 14.90 -24.01
C TYR A 161 -5.33 14.97 -23.42
N LEU A 162 -5.87 16.16 -23.16
CA LEU A 162 -7.33 16.33 -23.01
C LEU A 162 -8.00 16.47 -24.39
N ASP A 163 -7.62 15.61 -25.33
CA ASP A 163 -8.27 15.53 -26.62
C ASP A 163 -9.47 14.59 -26.51
N THR A 164 -10.66 15.18 -26.47
CA THR A 164 -11.95 14.49 -26.37
C THR A 164 -12.27 13.59 -27.56
N GLU A 165 -11.40 13.50 -28.57
CA GLU A 165 -11.57 12.56 -29.69
C GLU A 165 -11.00 11.15 -29.39
N ARG A 166 -10.06 11.01 -28.44
CA ARG A 166 -9.53 9.68 -28.04
C ARG A 166 -10.56 8.75 -27.38
N TYR A 167 -11.66 9.31 -26.86
CA TYR A 167 -12.72 8.52 -26.21
C TYR A 167 -13.84 8.10 -27.18
N LYS A 168 -13.89 8.64 -28.40
CA LYS A 168 -14.85 8.20 -29.42
C LYS A 168 -14.37 6.95 -30.16
N ASP A 169 -13.05 6.73 -30.22
CA ASP A 169 -12.44 5.68 -31.04
C ASP A 169 -11.96 4.46 -30.24
N ALA A 170 -12.26 4.38 -28.94
CA ALA A 170 -12.29 3.08 -28.23
C ALA A 170 -13.36 2.12 -28.84
N VAL A 171 -14.12 2.61 -29.83
CA VAL A 171 -14.90 1.85 -30.82
C VAL A 171 -14.24 1.98 -32.21
N GLY A 172 -13.04 1.42 -32.43
CA GLY A 172 -12.48 1.22 -33.78
C GLY A 172 -11.03 1.70 -33.96
N THR A 173 -10.21 0.82 -34.53
CA THR A 173 -8.74 0.88 -34.72
C THR A 173 -8.13 2.23 -35.16
N PRO A 174 -6.97 2.67 -34.60
CA PRO A 174 -6.34 3.95 -34.94
C PRO A 174 -5.26 3.86 -36.03
N ASP A 175 -5.17 4.92 -36.84
CA ASP A 175 -4.13 5.18 -37.85
C ASP A 175 -2.97 6.01 -37.26
N LEU A 176 -1.73 5.65 -37.59
CA LEU A 176 -0.51 5.96 -36.83
C LEU A 176 0.27 7.22 -37.27
N ASN A 177 -0.32 8.08 -38.12
CA ASN A 177 0.45 9.11 -38.84
C ASN A 177 0.29 10.58 -38.40
N TYR A 178 -0.34 10.88 -37.25
CA TYR A 178 -0.63 12.27 -36.87
C TYR A 178 -0.02 12.70 -35.52
N ILE A 179 1.29 12.61 -35.35
CA ILE A 179 1.98 13.35 -34.27
C ILE A 179 3.33 13.86 -34.77
N MET A 180 3.36 15.07 -35.34
CA MET A 180 4.53 15.93 -35.27
C MET A 180 4.09 17.40 -35.23
N HIS A 181 4.75 18.16 -34.33
CA HIS A 181 4.56 19.58 -34.03
C HIS A 181 3.30 19.85 -33.18
N THR A 182 3.29 20.62 -32.09
CA THR A 182 4.09 21.80 -31.73
C THR A 182 3.89 22.12 -30.23
N ASP A 183 4.67 23.09 -29.78
CA ASP A 183 4.89 23.60 -28.42
C ASP A 183 3.66 24.09 -27.62
N VAL A 184 3.81 24.04 -26.29
CA VAL A 184 3.35 24.99 -25.25
C VAL A 184 2.07 25.80 -25.59
N SER A 185 0.86 25.24 -25.44
CA SER A 185 -0.38 26.05 -25.27
C SER A 185 -1.66 25.29 -24.84
N ILE A 186 -1.59 24.12 -24.19
CA ILE A 186 -2.82 23.37 -23.82
C ILE A 186 -3.32 23.71 -22.41
N LEU A 187 -2.50 24.34 -21.56
CA LEU A 187 -2.92 24.81 -20.23
C LEU A 187 -3.90 25.99 -20.26
N GLU A 188 -4.14 26.60 -21.42
CA GLU A 188 -5.22 27.57 -21.65
C GLU A 188 -6.57 26.91 -22.01
N TYR A 189 -6.61 25.61 -22.35
CA TYR A 189 -7.78 25.01 -22.99
C TYR A 189 -8.83 24.41 -22.02
N GLN A 190 -8.48 24.15 -20.74
CA GLN A 190 -9.42 23.63 -19.73
C GLN A 190 -9.14 24.21 -18.33
N PRO A 191 -9.39 25.52 -18.08
CA PRO A 191 -9.16 26.15 -16.77
C PRO A 191 -9.87 25.44 -15.62
N GLN A 192 -10.96 24.72 -15.91
CA GLN A 192 -11.76 24.00 -14.93
C GLN A 192 -11.03 22.77 -14.34
N ILE A 193 -10.31 22.01 -15.16
CA ILE A 193 -9.55 20.82 -14.71
C ILE A 193 -8.38 21.24 -13.82
N ARG A 194 -7.63 22.27 -14.25
CA ARG A 194 -6.54 22.84 -13.47
C ARG A 194 -7.03 23.39 -12.14
N THR A 195 -8.13 24.16 -12.14
CA THR A 195 -8.75 24.70 -10.93
C THR A 195 -9.20 23.58 -10.00
N LYS A 196 -9.86 22.55 -10.55
CA LYS A 196 -10.29 21.37 -9.79
C LYS A 196 -9.09 20.61 -9.21
N PHE A 197 -8.00 20.40 -9.95
CA PHE A 197 -6.80 19.76 -9.42
C PHE A 197 -6.17 20.57 -8.27
N PHE A 198 -6.07 21.91 -8.41
CA PHE A 198 -5.56 22.77 -7.35
C PHE A 198 -6.40 22.73 -6.07
N GLN A 199 -7.70 22.48 -6.17
CA GLN A 199 -8.57 22.25 -5.02
C GLN A 199 -8.10 21.07 -4.16
N TYR A 200 -7.50 20.04 -4.76
CA TYR A 200 -6.99 18.86 -4.05
C TYR A 200 -5.49 18.88 -3.78
N TYR A 201 -4.73 19.72 -4.50
CA TYR A 201 -3.28 19.85 -4.32
C TYR A 201 -2.90 20.73 -3.11
N GLU A 202 -3.75 21.71 -2.79
CA GLU A 202 -3.57 22.59 -1.63
C GLU A 202 -4.21 21.99 -0.38
N LEU A 203 -3.41 21.73 0.65
CA LEU A 203 -3.87 21.06 1.87
C LEU A 203 -5.03 21.81 2.54
N GLU A 204 -4.94 23.14 2.63
CA GLU A 204 -5.98 23.97 3.26
C GLU A 204 -7.34 23.83 2.59
N LYS A 205 -7.37 23.73 1.24
CA LYS A 205 -8.60 23.52 0.48
C LYS A 205 -9.16 22.11 0.69
N VAL A 206 -8.30 21.09 0.67
CA VAL A 206 -8.69 19.69 0.93
C VAL A 206 -9.32 19.54 2.31
N LEU A 207 -8.76 20.21 3.33
CA LEU A 207 -9.25 20.15 4.70
C LEU A 207 -10.70 20.66 4.84
N GLN A 208 -11.15 21.53 3.93
CA GLN A 208 -12.50 22.12 3.92
C GLN A 208 -13.52 21.32 3.11
N LEU A 209 -13.10 20.30 2.36
CA LEU A 209 -14.01 19.50 1.53
C LEU A 209 -15.00 18.69 2.37
N ASP A 210 -16.20 18.47 1.83
CA ASP A 210 -17.12 17.48 2.34
C ASP A 210 -16.74 16.06 1.85
N ASP A 211 -17.41 15.05 2.39
CA ASP A 211 -17.12 13.65 2.12
C ASP A 211 -17.37 13.27 0.65
N VAL A 212 -18.36 13.91 0.01
CA VAL A 212 -18.71 13.66 -1.40
C VAL A 212 -17.63 14.19 -2.34
N ALA A 213 -17.19 15.43 -2.11
CA ALA A 213 -16.10 16.06 -2.85
C ALA A 213 -14.79 15.29 -2.65
N LEU A 214 -14.53 14.80 -1.43
CA LEU A 214 -13.32 14.03 -1.14
C LEU A 214 -13.21 12.75 -1.99
N VAL A 215 -14.28 11.96 -2.04
CA VAL A 215 -14.37 10.77 -2.91
C VAL A 215 -14.29 11.17 -4.39
N GLY A 216 -15.00 12.23 -4.78
CA GLY A 216 -14.96 12.77 -6.14
C GLY A 216 -13.55 13.16 -6.59
N GLY A 217 -12.72 13.64 -5.67
CA GLY A 217 -11.32 13.97 -5.89
C GLY A 217 -10.48 12.76 -6.31
N LEU A 218 -10.56 11.64 -5.58
CA LEU A 218 -9.80 10.44 -5.97
C LEU A 218 -10.26 9.88 -7.31
N ARG A 219 -11.57 9.84 -7.58
CA ARG A 219 -12.10 9.41 -8.89
C ARG A 219 -11.56 10.28 -10.03
N PHE A 220 -11.59 11.59 -9.83
CA PHE A 220 -11.02 12.56 -10.77
C PHE A 220 -9.52 12.33 -10.98
N LEU A 221 -8.77 12.08 -9.91
CA LEU A 221 -7.34 11.78 -10.01
C LEU A 221 -7.07 10.49 -10.79
N THR A 222 -7.81 9.40 -10.50
CA THR A 222 -7.65 8.13 -11.22
C THR A 222 -7.94 8.26 -12.70
N GLU A 223 -8.97 9.03 -13.05
CA GLU A 223 -9.32 9.33 -14.45
C GLU A 223 -8.19 10.11 -15.14
N LEU A 224 -7.67 11.16 -14.52
CA LEU A 224 -6.57 11.94 -15.08
C LEU A 224 -5.29 11.12 -15.29
N ILE A 225 -4.95 10.26 -14.33
CA ILE A 225 -3.79 9.37 -14.43
C ILE A 225 -3.96 8.41 -15.61
N PHE A 226 -5.15 7.81 -15.74
CA PHE A 226 -5.45 6.92 -16.86
C PHE A 226 -5.41 7.67 -18.19
N GLN A 227 -5.99 8.86 -18.29
CA GLN A 227 -5.97 9.68 -19.52
C GLN A 227 -4.53 10.06 -19.94
N HIS A 228 -3.65 10.32 -18.98
CA HIS A 228 -2.27 10.71 -19.26
C HIS A 228 -1.39 9.52 -19.70
N HIS A 229 -1.53 8.37 -19.04
CA HIS A 229 -0.65 7.22 -19.26
C HIS A 229 -1.24 6.12 -20.15
N ASP A 230 -2.56 6.09 -20.34
CA ASP A 230 -3.31 4.98 -20.96
C ASP A 230 -3.06 3.62 -20.26
N ILE A 231 -2.82 3.68 -18.96
CA ILE A 231 -2.53 2.51 -18.12
C ILE A 231 -3.42 2.58 -16.87
N LYS A 232 -4.13 1.48 -16.61
CA LYS A 232 -4.95 1.34 -15.40
C LYS A 232 -4.11 1.24 -14.13
N LEU A 233 -4.65 1.75 -13.04
CA LEU A 233 -3.93 1.95 -11.78
C LEU A 233 -3.93 0.71 -10.89
N PHE A 234 -2.87 0.58 -10.09
CA PHE A 234 -2.82 -0.33 -8.94
C PHE A 234 -2.99 0.46 -7.64
N ILE A 235 -3.89 0.02 -6.78
CA ILE A 235 -4.17 0.65 -5.49
C ILE A 235 -3.65 -0.25 -4.37
N PHE A 236 -2.89 0.33 -3.44
CA PHE A 236 -2.36 -0.35 -2.26
C PHE A 236 -2.92 0.30 -1.00
N ILE A 237 -3.63 -0.47 -0.18
CA ILE A 237 -4.26 0.01 1.06
C ILE A 237 -3.65 -0.75 2.23
N ASP A 238 -3.00 -0.04 3.15
CA ASP A 238 -2.38 -0.65 4.32
C ASP A 238 -3.11 -0.26 5.61
N GLY A 239 -3.32 -1.23 6.50
CA GLY A 239 -3.94 -1.04 7.80
C GLY A 239 -5.43 -0.69 7.72
N TYR A 240 -6.17 -1.33 6.83
CA TYR A 240 -7.57 -0.98 6.57
C TYR A 240 -8.50 -1.14 7.78
N ASP A 241 -8.10 -1.89 8.80
CA ASP A 241 -8.87 -2.16 10.00
C ASP A 241 -8.39 -1.35 11.22
N SER A 242 -7.39 -0.47 11.05
CA SER A 242 -6.81 0.28 12.17
C SER A 242 -7.84 1.15 12.90
N PHE A 243 -8.83 1.68 12.19
CA PHE A 243 -9.91 2.48 12.78
C PHE A 243 -11.06 1.63 13.36
N LEU A 244 -11.08 0.32 13.11
CA LEU A 244 -12.08 -0.58 13.69
C LEU A 244 -11.69 -1.05 15.10
N GLU A 245 -10.44 -0.85 15.50
CA GLU A 245 -9.93 -1.30 16.80
C GLU A 245 -10.62 -0.58 17.97
N SER A 246 -10.92 0.71 17.83
CA SER A 246 -11.68 1.48 18.84
C SER A 246 -13.14 1.01 18.94
N ILE A 247 -13.71 0.56 17.83
CA ILE A 247 -15.11 0.12 17.72
C ILE A 247 -15.37 -1.21 18.45
N ILE A 248 -14.36 -2.09 18.51
CA ILE A 248 -14.47 -3.36 19.26
C ILE A 248 -14.62 -3.08 20.77
N VAL A 249 -14.15 -1.92 21.24
CA VAL A 249 -14.14 -1.55 22.66
C VAL A 249 -15.39 -0.75 23.06
N ASP A 250 -15.99 0.00 22.13
CA ASP A 250 -17.17 0.85 22.38
C ASP A 250 -18.15 0.84 21.17
N GLU A 251 -19.43 0.55 21.42
CA GLU A 251 -20.50 0.46 20.41
C GLU A 251 -21.35 1.76 20.30
N GLY A 252 -20.76 2.90 20.67
CA GLY A 252 -21.39 4.23 20.56
C GLY A 252 -21.83 4.60 19.14
N ASP A 253 -22.78 5.54 19.04
CA ASP A 253 -23.30 6.06 17.76
C ASP A 253 -22.20 6.59 16.83
N GLU A 254 -21.17 7.24 17.38
CA GLU A 254 -20.07 7.83 16.58
C GLU A 254 -19.24 6.75 15.86
N HIS A 255 -19.07 5.56 16.44
CA HIS A 255 -18.39 4.45 15.78
C HIS A 255 -19.18 3.92 14.57
N ARG A 256 -20.52 3.89 14.66
CA ARG A 256 -21.37 3.54 13.51
C ARG A 256 -21.21 4.54 12.38
N GLU A 257 -21.11 5.82 12.70
CA GLU A 257 -20.87 6.88 11.71
C GLU A 257 -19.49 6.75 11.05
N ILE A 258 -18.44 6.43 11.82
CA ILE A 258 -17.10 6.15 11.29
C ILE A 258 -17.13 4.99 10.28
N VAL A 259 -17.75 3.87 10.66
CA VAL A 259 -17.87 2.70 9.77
C VAL A 259 -18.63 3.06 8.50
N ALA A 260 -19.74 3.78 8.63
CA ALA A 260 -20.54 4.22 7.49
C ALA A 260 -19.73 5.14 6.56
N PHE A 261 -19.00 6.11 7.11
CA PHE A 261 -18.13 7.01 6.34
C PHE A 261 -17.08 6.23 5.55
N VAL A 262 -16.31 5.36 6.22
CA VAL A 262 -15.25 4.56 5.58
C VAL A 262 -15.84 3.63 4.51
N LYS A 263 -16.93 2.92 4.82
CA LYS A 263 -17.59 2.02 3.87
C LYS A 263 -18.04 2.79 2.63
N ASN A 264 -18.70 3.92 2.83
CA ASN A 264 -19.17 4.78 1.74
C ASN A 264 -18.00 5.32 0.91
N PHE A 265 -16.91 5.71 1.56
CA PHE A 265 -15.70 6.19 0.89
C PHE A 265 -15.12 5.12 -0.05
N PHE A 266 -14.82 3.91 0.44
CA PHE A 266 -14.22 2.87 -0.39
C PHE A 266 -15.18 2.32 -1.44
N ASN A 267 -16.45 2.10 -1.08
CA ASN A 267 -17.45 1.68 -2.06
C ASN A 267 -17.56 2.72 -3.18
N ALA A 268 -17.65 4.01 -2.86
CA ALA A 268 -17.74 5.02 -3.89
C ALA A 268 -16.41 5.13 -4.68
N PHE A 269 -15.25 5.13 -4.04
CA PHE A 269 -13.98 5.17 -4.76
C PHE A 269 -13.80 3.98 -5.73
N MET A 270 -14.15 2.76 -5.30
CA MET A 270 -13.89 1.54 -6.07
C MET A 270 -15.03 1.10 -7.01
N ARG A 271 -16.25 1.63 -6.86
CA ARG A 271 -17.40 1.33 -7.74
C ARG A 271 -17.16 1.69 -9.22
N ASN A 272 -16.26 2.64 -9.50
CA ASN A 272 -15.86 2.99 -10.87
C ASN A 272 -14.52 2.33 -11.19
N SER A 273 -14.49 0.99 -11.20
CA SER A 273 -13.29 0.16 -11.37
C SER A 273 -12.68 0.23 -12.77
N GLU A 274 -13.26 0.98 -13.72
CA GLU A 274 -12.80 0.99 -15.11
C GLU A 274 -11.33 1.43 -15.27
N PHE A 275 -10.87 2.34 -14.40
CA PHE A 275 -9.48 2.83 -14.37
C PHE A 275 -8.58 2.10 -13.37
N ILE A 276 -9.13 1.18 -12.56
CA ILE A 276 -8.39 0.45 -11.53
C ILE A 276 -8.24 -1.01 -11.97
N GLU A 277 -7.00 -1.43 -12.21
CA GLU A 277 -6.70 -2.82 -12.61
C GLU A 277 -6.52 -3.73 -11.39
N LYS A 278 -5.84 -3.24 -10.35
CA LYS A 278 -5.59 -4.03 -9.15
C LYS A 278 -5.78 -3.27 -7.85
N VAL A 279 -6.26 -3.99 -6.83
CA VAL A 279 -6.33 -3.48 -5.45
C VAL A 279 -5.71 -4.51 -4.51
N PHE A 280 -4.77 -4.08 -3.69
CA PHE A 280 -4.18 -4.87 -2.61
C PHE A 280 -4.49 -4.22 -1.26
N VAL A 281 -5.13 -4.96 -0.36
CA VAL A 281 -5.50 -4.49 0.96
C VAL A 281 -4.85 -5.34 2.06
N THR A 282 -4.28 -4.72 3.08
CA THR A 282 -3.71 -5.40 4.25
C THR A 282 -4.31 -4.92 5.56
N GLY A 283 -4.58 -5.84 6.48
CA GLY A 283 -5.12 -5.55 7.82
C GLY A 283 -4.75 -6.60 8.85
N ASN A 284 -5.08 -6.36 10.12
CA ASN A 284 -4.85 -7.30 11.22
C ASN A 284 -5.87 -8.44 11.26
N THR A 285 -7.13 -8.11 11.03
CA THR A 285 -8.31 -8.98 11.19
C THR A 285 -9.17 -8.93 9.93
N ASP A 286 -10.05 -9.91 9.78
CA ASP A 286 -11.08 -9.94 8.72
C ASP A 286 -12.36 -9.20 9.12
N PHE A 287 -12.45 -8.70 10.36
CA PHE A 287 -13.64 -8.03 10.89
C PHE A 287 -14.11 -6.88 10.00
N GLY A 288 -13.21 -6.12 9.37
CA GLY A 288 -13.57 -5.05 8.45
C GLY A 288 -13.79 -5.46 7.00
N ALA A 289 -13.77 -6.75 6.66
CA ALA A 289 -13.88 -7.22 5.28
C ALA A 289 -15.20 -6.74 4.62
N PHE A 290 -16.25 -6.51 5.42
CA PHE A 290 -17.53 -5.95 4.99
C PHE A 290 -17.44 -4.58 4.31
N LEU A 291 -16.32 -3.86 4.47
CA LEU A 291 -16.05 -2.60 3.78
C LEU A 291 -15.86 -2.79 2.26
N PHE A 292 -15.54 -4.01 1.82
CA PHE A 292 -15.22 -4.33 0.44
C PHE A 292 -16.15 -5.40 -0.17
N GLU A 293 -17.16 -5.88 0.56
CA GLU A 293 -18.08 -6.93 0.11
C GLU A 293 -18.83 -6.59 -1.18
N ASP A 294 -19.09 -5.29 -1.41
CA ASP A 294 -19.82 -4.80 -2.59
C ASP A 294 -18.92 -4.67 -3.84
N ILE A 295 -17.65 -5.07 -3.76
CA ILE A 295 -16.67 -4.92 -4.85
C ILE A 295 -16.49 -6.25 -5.57
N GLN A 296 -16.66 -6.22 -6.90
CA GLN A 296 -16.53 -7.41 -7.75
C GLN A 296 -15.11 -7.97 -7.72
N ASP A 297 -14.98 -9.29 -7.88
CA ASP A 297 -13.71 -10.02 -7.97
C ASP A 297 -12.72 -9.82 -6.81
N PHE A 298 -13.23 -9.41 -5.64
CA PHE A 298 -12.43 -9.22 -4.44
C PHE A 298 -12.19 -10.56 -3.72
N LYS A 299 -10.92 -10.94 -3.54
CA LYS A 299 -10.52 -12.18 -2.85
C LYS A 299 -10.04 -11.91 -1.43
N TYR A 300 -10.61 -12.61 -0.47
CA TYR A 300 -10.27 -12.51 0.94
C TYR A 300 -9.36 -13.68 1.34
N PHE A 301 -8.24 -13.37 1.98
CA PHE A 301 -7.27 -14.35 2.45
C PHE A 301 -6.97 -14.11 3.93
N ASN A 302 -7.63 -14.87 4.80
CA ASN A 302 -7.43 -14.75 6.25
C ASN A 302 -6.18 -15.53 6.68
N PHE A 303 -5.26 -14.87 7.41
CA PHE A 303 -4.01 -15.47 7.89
C PHE A 303 -4.13 -16.87 8.54
N ILE A 304 -5.22 -17.09 9.27
CA ILE A 304 -5.46 -18.34 10.01
C ILE A 304 -5.81 -19.49 9.06
N GLU A 305 -6.38 -19.17 7.91
CA GLU A 305 -6.78 -20.13 6.89
C GLU A 305 -5.58 -20.67 6.09
N GLU A 306 -5.78 -21.82 5.47
CA GLU A 306 -4.77 -22.43 4.62
C GLU A 306 -4.79 -21.82 3.22
N HIS A 307 -3.84 -20.93 2.96
CA HIS A 307 -3.60 -20.37 1.63
C HIS A 307 -2.14 -19.94 1.51
N LYS A 308 -1.61 -19.89 0.28
CA LYS A 308 -0.19 -19.56 0.03
C LYS A 308 0.24 -18.19 0.58
N PHE A 309 -0.66 -17.21 0.63
CA PHE A 309 -0.30 -15.83 0.97
C PHE A 309 0.09 -15.64 2.43
N SER A 310 -0.44 -16.45 3.33
CA SER A 310 -0.09 -16.41 4.74
C SER A 310 1.40 -16.69 4.98
N ASN A 311 2.07 -17.44 4.09
CA ASN A 311 3.50 -17.70 4.17
C ASN A 311 4.38 -16.49 3.82
N TYR A 312 3.80 -15.43 3.26
CA TYR A 312 4.52 -14.18 3.01
C TYR A 312 4.60 -13.30 4.25
N PHE A 313 3.71 -13.49 5.24
CA PHE A 313 3.65 -12.67 6.44
C PHE A 313 4.24 -13.40 7.64
N GLY A 314 5.02 -12.69 8.45
CA GLY A 314 5.77 -13.30 9.54
C GLY A 314 6.96 -14.15 9.07
N LEU A 315 7.61 -14.78 10.02
CA LEU A 315 8.69 -15.74 9.81
C LEU A 315 8.17 -17.15 10.10
N THR A 316 8.42 -18.08 9.18
CA THR A 316 8.29 -19.50 9.49
C THR A 316 9.41 -19.94 10.44
N GLU A 317 9.22 -21.02 11.19
CA GLU A 317 10.29 -21.58 12.04
C GLU A 317 11.58 -21.87 11.25
N THR A 318 11.46 -22.38 10.03
CA THR A 318 12.58 -22.65 9.15
C THR A 318 13.31 -21.35 8.78
N GLU A 319 12.59 -20.29 8.44
CA GLU A 319 13.17 -18.99 8.13
C GLU A 319 13.85 -18.37 9.35
N PHE A 320 13.20 -18.43 10.51
CA PHE A 320 13.77 -17.95 11.78
C PHE A 320 15.05 -18.71 12.13
N THR A 321 15.04 -20.05 12.05
CA THR A 321 16.21 -20.88 12.32
C THR A 321 17.36 -20.57 11.36
N ASN A 322 17.05 -20.34 10.08
CA ASN A 322 18.05 -19.97 9.07
C ASN A 322 18.63 -18.57 9.32
N LEU A 323 17.79 -17.60 9.70
CA LEU A 323 18.23 -16.27 10.12
C LEU A 323 19.13 -16.34 11.34
N ALA A 324 18.77 -17.17 12.32
CA ALA A 324 19.57 -17.38 13.53
C ALA A 324 20.95 -17.95 13.20
N LYS A 325 21.01 -18.96 12.34
CA LYS A 325 22.27 -19.56 11.89
C LYS A 325 23.14 -18.60 11.07
N LYS A 326 22.54 -17.71 10.28
CA LYS A 326 23.26 -16.74 9.44
C LYS A 326 23.88 -15.61 10.27
N ASN A 327 23.29 -15.28 11.40
CA ASN A 327 23.66 -14.12 12.21
C ASN A 327 24.20 -14.49 13.60
N LYS A 328 24.99 -15.57 13.73
CA LYS A 328 25.48 -16.12 15.03
C LYS A 328 26.10 -15.13 16.02
N ASN A 329 26.58 -13.97 15.54
CA ASN A 329 27.21 -12.93 16.35
C ASN A 329 26.26 -11.77 16.71
N LYS A 330 25.03 -11.78 16.19
CA LYS A 330 23.95 -10.88 16.63
C LYS A 330 23.13 -11.65 17.66
N THR A 331 22.68 -10.98 18.71
CA THR A 331 21.83 -11.55 19.76
C THR A 331 20.49 -11.95 19.14
N ILE A 332 20.45 -13.05 18.39
CA ILE A 332 19.17 -13.58 17.93
C ILE A 332 18.49 -14.09 19.19
N ALA A 333 17.36 -13.46 19.51
CA ALA A 333 16.24 -14.00 20.25
C ALA A 333 16.46 -15.46 20.67
N THR A 334 16.73 -15.68 21.96
CA THR A 334 16.87 -17.02 22.55
C THR A 334 15.61 -17.86 22.24
N PRO A 335 15.67 -19.20 22.36
CA PRO A 335 14.47 -20.06 22.28
C PRO A 335 13.30 -19.57 23.14
N GLU A 336 13.58 -18.82 24.22
CA GLU A 336 12.59 -18.16 25.08
C GLU A 336 11.84 -17.03 24.37
N MET A 337 12.50 -16.18 23.57
CA MET A 337 11.82 -15.14 22.77
C MET A 337 10.95 -15.71 21.65
N ALA A 338 11.34 -16.85 21.06
CA ALA A 338 10.47 -17.60 20.16
C ALA A 338 9.26 -18.20 20.90
N LEU A 339 9.36 -18.43 22.21
CA LEU A 339 8.24 -18.83 23.07
C LEU A 339 7.31 -17.66 23.43
N TYR A 340 7.85 -16.44 23.60
CA TYR A 340 7.07 -15.24 23.92
C TYR A 340 6.39 -14.59 22.70
N TYR A 341 6.99 -14.68 21.52
CA TYR A 341 6.50 -14.03 20.29
C TYR A 341 6.22 -14.99 19.12
N GLY A 342 6.47 -16.29 19.32
CA GLY A 342 5.94 -17.37 18.49
C GLY A 342 4.62 -17.90 19.07
N GLY A 343 4.05 -18.91 18.41
CA GLY A 343 2.81 -19.55 18.84
C GLY A 343 1.59 -19.25 17.97
N TYR A 344 1.75 -18.48 16.89
CA TYR A 344 0.71 -18.36 15.87
C TYR A 344 0.62 -19.68 15.09
N LYS A 345 -0.32 -20.53 15.50
CA LYS A 345 -0.69 -21.78 14.83
C LYS A 345 -1.90 -21.54 13.93
N LYS A 346 -1.85 -22.07 12.71
CA LYS A 346 -3.04 -22.12 11.84
C LYS A 346 -3.89 -23.32 12.23
N ILE A 347 -5.21 -23.20 12.11
CA ILE A 347 -6.18 -24.23 12.53
C ILE A 347 -5.96 -25.57 11.80
N LYS A 348 -5.34 -25.57 10.61
CA LYS A 348 -5.09 -26.76 9.79
C LYS A 348 -3.63 -26.95 9.33
N CYS A 349 -2.70 -26.16 9.84
CA CYS A 349 -1.29 -26.24 9.43
C CYS A 349 -0.40 -26.47 10.65
N GLU A 350 0.49 -27.46 10.59
CA GLU A 350 1.50 -27.71 11.64
C GLU A 350 2.58 -26.61 11.72
N ALA A 351 2.60 -25.67 10.78
CA ALA A 351 3.57 -24.57 10.75
C ALA A 351 3.27 -23.50 11.81
N ASN A 352 4.24 -23.28 12.70
CA ASN A 352 4.24 -22.14 13.63
C ASN A 352 4.86 -20.90 12.96
N PHE A 353 4.25 -19.74 13.22
CA PHE A 353 4.75 -18.45 12.74
C PHE A 353 5.26 -17.59 13.90
N ILE A 354 6.31 -16.82 13.60
CA ILE A 354 6.99 -15.91 14.51
C ILE A 354 6.85 -14.49 13.96
N ASN A 355 6.54 -13.54 14.84
CA ASN A 355 6.45 -12.12 14.51
C ASN A 355 7.81 -11.59 13.97
N ILE A 356 7.81 -10.67 13.00
CA ILE A 356 9.07 -10.13 12.44
C ILE A 356 9.76 -9.21 13.45
N PHE A 357 9.00 -8.35 14.13
CA PHE A 357 9.60 -7.35 15.03
C PHE A 357 10.07 -7.92 16.36
N SER A 358 9.60 -9.11 16.77
CA SER A 358 10.18 -9.80 17.92
C SER A 358 11.65 -10.17 17.71
N THR A 359 12.09 -10.27 16.44
CA THR A 359 13.50 -10.47 16.11
C THR A 359 14.31 -9.18 16.13
N MET A 360 13.67 -8.00 16.10
CA MET A 360 14.34 -6.70 15.97
C MET A 360 14.60 -6.00 17.32
N VAL A 361 13.87 -6.37 18.37
CA VAL A 361 13.94 -5.75 19.71
C VAL A 361 14.94 -6.50 20.63
N ALA A 362 15.71 -7.44 20.08
CA ALA A 362 16.59 -8.36 20.81
C ALA A 362 18.08 -7.97 20.75
#